data_AF-A0A076NDT7-F1
#
_entry.id   AF-A0A076NDT7-F1
#
_cell.length_a   1.000
_cell.length_b   1.000
_cell.length_c   1.000
_cell.angle_alpha   90.00
_cell.angle_beta   90.00
_cell.angle_gamma   90.00
#
_symmetry.space_group_name_H-M   'P 1'
#
loop_
_entity.id
_entity.type
_entity.pdbx_description
1 polymer ?
#
loop_
_entity_poly.entity_id
_entity_poly.type
_entity_poly.pdbx_seq_one_letter_code
_entity_poly.pdbx_strand_id
1 'polypeptide(L)'
;MTEPQNEREPSLLDATCEDFVYDYAELTPSMGTQIGLDGFDAELEDFSPEYWGAVADRVRDLIADVDALNDSTDASDDEDDFDDVDRLTAAILRDRLSFQLELHHRGEFLRRLNNIESPVQTIRDSFLLMPKVTEEDFEHITARMAKVPAALRGYKESLTEAANSGDVASHRQIDAVINQCESLGESGSTLDYLGIPAGSNVVEEAKEAFAAFADWLSTDLSPQAKHEDGVGRDRYELFSEFFLGRDVDLDEAYCWAREELAATVEKQAALAKSLYGADTTVAGAYRRLNREERYTLHGTDALLAWMDKVNERVQDSFPLPDGLPPVATAIDHAGSGGIFYTPPADDLMRPGTMWWSVPEGQETFHTWRELATVFHEGIPGHHLQQGSALLNRSELNLWRRSMCFNSAHMEGWALYAEHLMEQYGWFEEPGYRMGLLDSRRLRLARVMVDIGVHLKKTTPDGSGTWDAQYAKAFLRDNCAMPESHLTFELDRYMGWPGQAPSYAIGYRDWCNLREQAVAQGMSTDEFHRKALSFGSMPMDMLAHAVLSH
;
A
#
# COMPACT_ATOMS: atom_id res chain seq x y z
N MET A 1 -17.18 -23.04 -34.10
CA MET A 1 -17.41 -21.60 -34.23
C MET A 1 -18.15 -21.21 -32.97
N THR A 2 -17.41 -20.92 -31.92
CA THR A 2 -17.94 -20.21 -30.76
C THR A 2 -18.27 -18.80 -31.25
N GLU A 3 -19.49 -18.34 -30.99
CA GLU A 3 -19.87 -16.95 -31.25
C GLU A 3 -18.86 -16.04 -30.53
N PRO A 4 -18.40 -14.93 -31.16
CA PRO A 4 -17.62 -13.94 -30.43
C PRO A 4 -18.50 -13.47 -29.27
N GLN A 5 -17.98 -13.60 -28.06
CA GLN A 5 -18.57 -12.95 -26.89
C GLN A 5 -18.62 -11.46 -27.26
N ASN A 6 -19.82 -10.88 -27.35
CA ASN A 6 -19.95 -9.44 -27.61
C ASN A 6 -19.15 -8.72 -26.51
N GLU A 7 -18.07 -8.04 -26.89
CA GLU A 7 -17.35 -7.16 -25.97
C GLU A 7 -18.32 -6.07 -25.51
N ARG A 8 -18.37 -5.80 -24.20
CA ARG A 8 -19.18 -4.73 -23.63
C ARG A 8 -18.75 -3.40 -24.25
N GLU A 9 -19.70 -2.64 -24.78
CA GLU A 9 -19.43 -1.29 -25.27
C GLU A 9 -19.34 -0.34 -24.07
N PRO A 10 -18.34 0.57 -24.01
CA PRO A 10 -18.21 1.51 -22.90
C PRO A 10 -19.44 2.41 -22.75
N SER A 11 -19.92 2.56 -21.52
CA SER A 11 -21.08 3.42 -21.20
C SER A 11 -20.67 4.90 -21.11
N LEU A 12 -21.68 5.78 -20.98
CA LEU A 12 -21.42 7.19 -20.67
C LEU A 12 -20.76 7.38 -19.30
N LEU A 13 -21.05 6.50 -18.33
CA LEU A 13 -20.37 6.51 -17.04
C LEU A 13 -18.90 6.16 -17.19
N ASP A 14 -18.57 5.16 -18.01
CA ASP A 14 -17.17 4.81 -18.28
C ASP A 14 -16.41 5.97 -18.91
N ALA A 15 -16.97 6.61 -19.95
CA ALA A 15 -16.37 7.79 -20.56
C ALA A 15 -16.15 8.92 -19.55
N THR A 16 -17.13 9.17 -18.66
CA THR A 16 -17.02 10.16 -17.59
C THR A 16 -15.89 9.82 -16.60
N CYS A 17 -15.71 8.54 -16.29
CA CYS A 17 -14.62 8.07 -15.42
C CYS A 17 -13.24 8.21 -16.10
N GLU A 18 -13.14 7.94 -17.40
CA GLU A 18 -11.91 8.13 -18.17
C GLU A 18 -11.53 9.62 -18.20
N ASP A 19 -12.46 10.52 -18.53
CA ASP A 19 -12.23 11.98 -18.52
C ASP A 19 -11.81 12.47 -17.14
N PHE A 20 -12.47 12.01 -16.07
CA PHE A 20 -12.08 12.35 -14.71
C PHE A 20 -10.63 11.97 -14.39
N VAL A 21 -10.14 10.81 -14.84
CA VAL A 21 -8.77 10.38 -14.56
C VAL A 21 -7.76 11.34 -15.20
N TYR A 22 -8.00 11.77 -16.45
CA TYR A 22 -7.14 12.74 -17.12
C TYR A 22 -7.19 14.12 -16.45
N ASP A 23 -8.39 14.63 -16.13
CA ASP A 23 -8.55 15.90 -15.39
C ASP A 23 -7.85 15.84 -14.02
N TYR A 24 -7.98 14.72 -13.31
CA TYR A 24 -7.35 14.51 -12.02
C TYR A 24 -5.82 14.46 -12.16
N ALA A 25 -5.28 13.86 -13.23
CA ALA A 25 -3.85 13.84 -13.49
C ALA A 25 -3.27 15.24 -13.79
N GLU A 26 -4.05 16.16 -14.37
CA GLU A 26 -3.65 17.57 -14.50
C GLU A 26 -3.49 18.26 -13.14
N LEU A 27 -4.33 17.93 -12.16
CA LEU A 27 -4.23 18.43 -10.79
C LEU A 27 -3.12 17.72 -9.99
N THR A 28 -3.00 16.39 -10.16
CA THR A 28 -2.06 15.51 -9.45
C THR A 28 -1.13 14.77 -10.45
N PRO A 29 -0.13 15.45 -11.05
CA PRO A 29 0.73 14.85 -12.07
C PRO A 29 1.57 13.67 -11.59
N SER A 30 1.91 13.59 -10.30
CA SER A 30 2.59 12.41 -9.75
C SER A 30 1.77 11.12 -9.92
N MET A 31 0.44 11.20 -9.78
CA MET A 31 -0.48 10.10 -10.03
C MET A 31 -0.50 9.74 -11.51
N GLY A 32 -0.55 10.74 -12.41
CA GLY A 32 -0.47 10.51 -13.86
C GLY A 32 0.75 9.68 -14.25
N THR A 33 1.95 10.06 -13.78
CA THR A 33 3.18 9.27 -13.96
C THR A 33 3.07 7.87 -13.33
N GLN A 34 2.46 7.75 -12.14
CA GLN A 34 2.32 6.49 -11.42
C GLN A 34 1.46 5.46 -12.18
N ILE A 35 0.38 5.88 -12.82
CA ILE A 35 -0.47 4.98 -13.62
C ILE A 35 -0.01 4.90 -15.08
N GLY A 36 0.97 5.72 -15.49
CA GLY A 36 1.58 5.68 -16.81
C GLY A 36 0.84 6.48 -17.89
N LEU A 37 0.24 7.60 -17.51
CA LEU A 37 -0.28 8.56 -18.48
C LEU A 37 0.85 9.44 -19.04
N ASP A 38 0.83 9.64 -20.36
CA ASP A 38 1.78 10.51 -21.04
C ASP A 38 1.58 12.00 -20.67
N GLY A 39 2.66 12.77 -20.67
CA GLY A 39 2.63 14.23 -20.54
C GLY A 39 2.76 14.77 -19.10
N PHE A 40 2.76 13.91 -18.09
CA PHE A 40 2.81 14.34 -16.68
C PHE A 40 4.20 14.26 -16.04
N ASP A 41 5.17 13.60 -16.69
CA ASP A 41 6.50 13.34 -16.14
C ASP A 41 7.29 14.61 -15.78
N ALA A 42 7.09 15.72 -16.49
CA ALA A 42 7.74 17.01 -16.19
C ALA A 42 7.02 17.84 -15.10
N GLU A 43 5.82 17.44 -14.69
CA GLU A 43 4.92 18.19 -13.81
C GLU A 43 4.96 17.69 -12.36
N LEU A 44 4.54 18.53 -11.41
CA LEU A 44 4.46 18.18 -9.99
C LEU A 44 3.41 19.06 -9.32
N GLU A 45 2.49 18.45 -8.57
CA GLU A 45 1.52 19.18 -7.77
C GLU A 45 2.18 19.95 -6.62
N ASP A 46 1.55 21.04 -6.16
CA ASP A 46 2.16 21.94 -5.18
C ASP A 46 1.79 21.66 -3.71
N PHE A 47 0.86 20.73 -3.47
CA PHE A 47 0.37 20.33 -2.14
C PHE A 47 -0.19 21.47 -1.27
N SER A 48 -0.53 22.61 -1.86
CA SER A 48 -1.13 23.76 -1.19
C SER A 48 -2.58 23.49 -0.77
N PRO A 49 -3.17 24.34 0.10
CA PRO A 49 -4.60 24.27 0.39
C PRO A 49 -5.46 24.44 -0.87
N GLU A 50 -5.03 25.27 -1.82
CA GLU A 50 -5.71 25.49 -3.11
C GLU A 50 -5.71 24.21 -3.96
N TYR A 51 -4.58 23.51 -4.04
CA TYR A 51 -4.51 22.19 -4.68
C TYR A 51 -5.48 21.20 -4.07
N TRP A 52 -5.50 21.05 -2.74
CA TRP A 52 -6.41 20.12 -2.08
C TRP A 52 -7.89 20.53 -2.25
N GLY A 53 -8.17 21.82 -2.35
CA GLY A 53 -9.48 22.35 -2.71
C GLY A 53 -9.91 21.96 -4.12
N ALA A 54 -9.03 22.16 -5.10
CA ALA A 54 -9.29 21.81 -6.51
C ALA A 54 -9.51 20.30 -6.71
N VAL A 55 -8.72 19.46 -6.04
CA VAL A 55 -8.93 18.01 -6.02
C VAL A 55 -10.33 17.67 -5.46
N ALA A 56 -10.70 18.27 -4.33
CA ALA A 56 -12.02 18.02 -3.73
C ALA A 56 -13.18 18.55 -4.59
N ASP A 57 -12.98 19.66 -5.32
CA ASP A 57 -13.94 20.17 -6.29
C ASP A 57 -14.16 19.15 -7.42
N ARG A 58 -13.08 18.66 -8.03
CA ARG A 58 -13.20 17.69 -9.14
C ARG A 58 -13.85 16.38 -8.69
N VAL A 59 -13.53 15.91 -7.49
CA VAL A 59 -14.17 14.73 -6.89
C VAL A 59 -15.67 14.94 -6.65
N ARG A 60 -16.09 16.13 -6.21
CA ARG A 60 -17.51 16.48 -6.06
C ARG A 60 -18.24 16.49 -7.38
N ASP A 61 -17.60 17.04 -8.42
CA ASP A 61 -18.17 17.08 -9.77
C ASP A 61 -18.42 15.67 -10.30
N LEU A 62 -17.46 14.75 -10.16
CA LEU A 62 -17.65 13.36 -10.59
C LEU A 62 -18.80 12.67 -9.85
N ILE A 63 -18.93 12.85 -8.52
CA ILE A 63 -20.07 12.28 -7.78
C ILE A 63 -21.40 12.84 -8.31
N ALA A 64 -21.46 14.15 -8.58
CA ALA A 64 -22.66 14.79 -9.12
C ALA A 64 -23.00 14.28 -10.53
N ASP A 65 -21.99 14.06 -11.38
CA ASP A 65 -22.16 13.48 -12.71
C ASP A 65 -22.70 12.05 -12.61
N VAL A 66 -22.14 11.21 -11.73
CA VAL A 66 -22.61 9.84 -11.47
C VAL A 66 -24.08 9.82 -11.03
N ASP A 67 -24.47 10.74 -10.15
CA ASP A 67 -25.85 10.85 -9.68
C ASP A 67 -26.79 11.32 -10.80
N ALA A 68 -26.38 12.31 -11.60
CA ALA A 68 -27.17 12.79 -12.72
C ALA A 68 -27.39 11.71 -13.79
N LEU A 69 -26.35 10.94 -14.12
CA LEU A 69 -26.42 9.83 -15.06
C LEU A 69 -27.34 8.71 -14.56
N ASN A 70 -27.23 8.38 -13.27
CA ASN A 70 -28.10 7.36 -12.65
C ASN A 70 -29.57 7.82 -12.63
N ASP A 71 -29.84 9.10 -12.38
CA ASP A 71 -31.20 9.65 -12.36
C ASP A 71 -31.83 9.75 -13.76
N SER A 72 -31.02 9.78 -14.82
CA SER A 72 -31.50 9.73 -16.21
C SER A 72 -31.82 8.31 -16.70
N THR A 73 -31.45 7.26 -15.96
CA THR A 73 -31.83 5.89 -16.30
C THR A 73 -33.35 5.75 -16.25
N ASP A 74 -33.94 5.21 -17.31
CA ASP A 74 -35.39 5.05 -17.41
C ASP A 74 -35.78 3.56 -17.39
N ALA A 75 -36.96 3.20 -17.92
CA ALA A 75 -37.40 1.80 -17.95
C ALA A 75 -37.22 1.17 -19.35
N SER A 76 -36.67 1.94 -20.28
CA SER A 76 -36.26 1.55 -21.62
C SER A 76 -34.84 1.01 -21.50
N ASP A 77 -34.63 -0.26 -21.82
CA ASP A 77 -33.30 -0.86 -21.95
C ASP A 77 -32.61 -0.30 -23.21
N ASP A 78 -32.15 0.95 -23.15
CA ASP A 78 -31.37 1.63 -24.20
C ASP A 78 -29.92 1.92 -23.75
N GLU A 79 -29.10 2.45 -24.66
CA GLU A 79 -27.65 2.63 -24.45
C GLU A 79 -27.31 3.65 -23.34
N ASP A 80 -28.30 4.40 -22.83
CA ASP A 80 -28.13 5.39 -21.76
C ASP A 80 -28.38 4.80 -20.36
N ASP A 81 -28.87 3.56 -20.27
CA ASP A 81 -29.15 2.87 -19.00
C ASP A 81 -27.91 2.19 -18.41
N PHE A 82 -27.76 2.28 -17.08
CA PHE A 82 -26.68 1.58 -16.37
C PHE A 82 -26.86 0.07 -16.47
N ASP A 83 -25.83 -0.63 -16.95
CA ASP A 83 -25.73 -2.07 -16.80
C ASP A 83 -25.23 -2.47 -15.39
N ASP A 84 -24.98 -3.76 -15.18
CA ASP A 84 -24.52 -4.26 -13.88
C ASP A 84 -23.10 -3.77 -13.53
N VAL A 85 -22.24 -3.55 -14.53
CA VAL A 85 -20.90 -3.00 -14.35
C VAL A 85 -20.99 -1.53 -13.92
N ASP A 86 -21.85 -0.75 -14.57
CA ASP A 86 -22.09 0.66 -14.26
C ASP A 86 -22.66 0.83 -12.86
N ARG A 87 -23.67 0.03 -12.50
CA ARG A 87 -24.24 0.04 -11.13
C ARG A 87 -23.18 -0.22 -10.08
N LEU A 88 -22.29 -1.19 -10.34
CA LEU A 88 -21.21 -1.52 -9.42
C LEU A 88 -20.16 -0.40 -9.36
N THR A 89 -19.76 0.15 -10.52
CA THR A 89 -18.83 1.28 -10.63
C THR A 89 -19.37 2.49 -9.88
N ALA A 90 -20.63 2.88 -10.10
CA ALA A 90 -21.27 3.99 -9.43
C ALA A 90 -21.35 3.77 -7.90
N ALA A 91 -21.64 2.55 -7.44
CA ALA A 91 -21.64 2.23 -6.02
C ALA A 91 -20.25 2.41 -5.39
N ILE A 92 -19.20 1.92 -6.05
CA ILE A 92 -17.82 2.05 -5.55
C ILE A 92 -17.37 3.51 -5.59
N LEU A 93 -17.67 4.25 -6.66
CA LEU A 93 -17.35 5.68 -6.77
C LEU A 93 -17.98 6.47 -5.63
N ARG A 94 -19.29 6.33 -5.42
CA ARG A 94 -20.00 7.02 -4.34
C ARG A 94 -19.37 6.72 -3.00
N ASP A 95 -19.09 5.45 -2.71
CA ASP A 95 -18.50 5.05 -1.45
C ASP A 95 -17.07 5.62 -1.29
N ARG A 96 -16.16 5.36 -2.23
CA ARG A 96 -14.75 5.76 -2.11
C ARG A 96 -14.54 7.27 -2.17
N LEU A 97 -15.20 7.95 -3.09
CA LEU A 97 -15.04 9.39 -3.27
C LEU A 97 -15.73 10.19 -2.15
N SER A 98 -16.84 9.70 -1.59
CA SER A 98 -17.45 10.34 -0.42
C SER A 98 -16.53 10.28 0.80
N PHE A 99 -15.82 9.17 1.02
CA PHE A 99 -14.81 9.11 2.09
C PHE A 99 -13.65 10.06 1.84
N GLN A 100 -13.20 10.22 0.59
CA GLN A 100 -12.17 11.23 0.26
C GLN A 100 -12.65 12.64 0.59
N LEU A 101 -13.91 12.97 0.26
CA LEU A 101 -14.49 14.28 0.60
C LEU A 101 -14.63 14.47 2.12
N GLU A 102 -14.96 13.44 2.88
CA GLU A 102 -15.00 13.51 4.34
C GLU A 102 -13.61 13.75 4.94
N LEU A 103 -12.57 13.06 4.43
CA LEU A 103 -11.18 13.31 4.82
C LEU A 103 -10.77 14.76 4.52
N HIS A 104 -11.15 15.28 3.34
CA HIS A 104 -10.91 16.68 2.98
C HIS A 104 -11.64 17.64 3.92
N HIS A 105 -12.93 17.42 4.18
CA HIS A 105 -13.75 18.25 5.06
C HIS A 105 -13.20 18.27 6.50
N ARG A 106 -12.57 17.19 6.96
CA ARG A 106 -11.88 17.12 8.27
C ARG A 106 -10.44 17.64 8.25
N GLY A 107 -9.98 18.22 7.13
CA GLY A 107 -8.62 18.74 6.99
C GLY A 107 -7.52 17.67 7.03
N GLU A 108 -7.85 16.40 6.81
CA GLU A 108 -6.88 15.29 6.91
C GLU A 108 -5.77 15.37 5.87
N PHE A 109 -6.07 15.87 4.67
CA PHE A 109 -5.06 16.11 3.64
C PHE A 109 -4.12 17.27 4.01
N LEU A 110 -4.65 18.34 4.61
CA LEU A 110 -3.84 19.50 5.00
C LEU A 110 -2.84 19.16 6.11
N ARG A 111 -3.22 18.26 7.02
CA ARG A 111 -2.38 17.82 8.15
C ARG A 111 -1.58 16.54 7.89
N ARG A 112 -1.57 16.04 6.65
CA ARG A 112 -0.95 14.75 6.31
C ARG A 112 0.56 14.82 6.43
N LEU A 113 1.09 14.36 7.56
CA LEU A 113 2.52 14.24 7.83
C LEU A 113 2.77 12.95 8.61
N ASN A 114 3.48 12.00 7.98
CA ASN A 114 3.93 10.76 8.59
C ASN A 114 5.18 10.21 7.86
N ASN A 115 5.76 9.15 8.38
CA ASN A 115 7.03 8.60 7.89
C ASN A 115 6.94 7.81 6.56
N ILE A 116 5.76 7.57 5.99
CA ILE A 116 5.60 6.66 4.85
C ILE A 116 4.76 7.23 3.70
N GLU A 117 3.67 7.94 4.02
CA GLU A 117 2.64 8.40 3.08
C GLU A 117 2.30 9.88 3.36
N SER A 118 3.18 10.77 2.89
CA SER A 118 2.99 12.23 2.92
C SER A 118 3.70 12.88 1.72
N PRO A 119 3.45 14.18 1.45
CA PRO A 119 4.02 14.86 0.28
C PRO A 119 5.54 14.72 0.10
N VAL A 120 6.32 14.62 1.18
CA VAL A 120 7.78 14.39 1.08
C VAL A 120 8.09 13.07 0.41
N GLN A 121 7.39 11.99 0.77
CA GLN A 121 7.58 10.68 0.16
C GLN A 121 6.99 10.66 -1.25
N THR A 122 5.82 11.26 -1.49
CA THR A 122 5.23 11.38 -2.84
C THR A 122 6.19 12.06 -3.82
N ILE A 123 6.83 13.17 -3.43
CA ILE A 123 7.81 13.86 -4.26
C ILE A 123 8.99 12.93 -4.56
N ARG A 124 9.61 12.34 -3.53
CA ARG A 124 10.76 11.42 -3.65
C ARG A 124 10.44 10.24 -4.57
N ASP A 125 9.32 9.57 -4.33
CA ASP A 125 8.94 8.31 -4.97
C ASP A 125 8.48 8.52 -6.41
N SER A 126 7.95 9.70 -6.74
CA SER A 126 7.58 10.02 -8.12
C SER A 126 8.77 9.91 -9.08
N PHE A 127 9.98 10.27 -8.64
CA PHE A 127 11.20 10.11 -9.45
C PHE A 127 11.60 8.66 -9.66
N LEU A 128 11.22 7.72 -8.78
CA LEU A 128 11.52 6.30 -8.94
C LEU A 128 10.83 5.73 -10.18
N LEU A 129 9.61 6.20 -10.47
CA LEU A 129 8.73 5.69 -11.51
C LEU A 129 9.01 6.24 -12.92
N MET A 130 9.74 7.35 -13.00
CA MET A 130 10.08 8.01 -14.26
C MET A 130 11.11 7.20 -15.07
N PRO A 131 10.97 7.11 -16.41
CA PRO A 131 11.98 6.50 -17.26
C PRO A 131 13.32 7.26 -17.16
N LYS A 132 14.44 6.58 -17.45
CA LYS A 132 15.83 7.10 -17.34
C LYS A 132 16.70 6.59 -18.49
N VAL A 133 16.14 6.55 -19.69
CA VAL A 133 16.73 5.90 -20.88
C VAL A 133 17.11 6.93 -21.94
N THR A 134 16.25 7.89 -22.22
CA THR A 134 16.40 8.88 -23.28
C THR A 134 16.82 10.25 -22.76
N GLU A 135 17.30 11.14 -23.63
CA GLU A 135 17.62 12.52 -23.26
C GLU A 135 16.38 13.29 -22.77
N GLU A 136 15.23 13.06 -23.42
CA GLU A 136 13.92 13.62 -23.03
C GLU A 136 13.50 13.17 -21.62
N ASP A 137 13.76 11.92 -21.24
CA ASP A 137 13.50 11.41 -19.89
C ASP A 137 14.24 12.26 -18.83
N PHE A 138 15.52 12.55 -19.07
CA PHE A 138 16.33 13.36 -18.16
C PHE A 138 15.91 14.84 -18.17
N GLU A 139 15.41 15.36 -19.29
CA GLU A 139 14.79 16.69 -19.36
C GLU A 139 13.53 16.76 -18.50
N HIS A 140 12.64 15.75 -18.56
CA HIS A 140 11.46 15.66 -17.71
C HIS A 140 11.81 15.55 -16.22
N ILE A 141 12.77 14.69 -15.86
CA ILE A 141 13.28 14.58 -14.47
C ILE A 141 13.80 15.93 -14.00
N THR A 142 14.58 16.64 -14.82
CA THR A 142 15.12 17.96 -14.51
C THR A 142 14.00 18.99 -14.31
N ALA A 143 12.97 18.98 -15.17
CA ALA A 143 11.84 19.89 -15.09
C ALA A 143 10.97 19.65 -13.83
N ARG A 144 10.69 18.39 -13.49
CA ARG A 144 9.99 18.03 -12.25
C ARG A 144 10.80 18.41 -11.02
N MET A 145 12.11 18.14 -11.01
CA MET A 145 13.01 18.52 -9.91
C MET A 145 12.98 20.02 -9.62
N ALA A 146 12.95 20.86 -10.66
CA ALA A 146 12.86 22.31 -10.51
C ALA A 146 11.57 22.80 -9.81
N LYS A 147 10.54 21.94 -9.70
CA LYS A 147 9.26 22.26 -9.03
C LYS A 147 9.24 21.87 -7.55
N VAL A 148 10.19 21.05 -7.09
CA VAL A 148 10.27 20.60 -5.69
C VAL A 148 10.25 21.77 -4.69
N PRO A 149 11.00 22.88 -4.88
CA PRO A 149 10.92 24.00 -3.96
C PRO A 149 9.55 24.66 -3.87
N ALA A 150 8.77 24.68 -4.95
CA ALA A 150 7.41 25.20 -4.95
C ALA A 150 6.45 24.24 -4.23
N ALA A 151 6.56 22.94 -4.51
CA ALA A 151 5.76 21.91 -3.87
C ALA A 151 5.96 21.86 -2.34
N LEU A 152 7.20 21.99 -1.86
CA LEU A 152 7.46 22.06 -0.41
C LEU A 152 6.92 23.36 0.23
N ARG A 153 6.84 24.46 -0.52
CA ARG A 153 6.21 25.70 -0.03
C ARG A 153 4.69 25.54 0.11
N GLY A 154 4.00 24.99 -0.89
CA GLY A 154 2.56 24.73 -0.79
C GLY A 154 2.25 23.71 0.30
N TYR A 155 3.06 22.64 0.44
CA TYR A 155 2.92 21.71 1.56
C TYR A 155 3.07 22.39 2.93
N LYS A 156 4.05 23.29 3.09
CA LYS A 156 4.21 24.10 4.29
C LYS A 156 2.98 24.98 4.57
N GLU A 157 2.34 25.54 3.55
CA GLU A 157 1.11 26.32 3.71
C GLU A 157 -0.02 25.45 4.27
N SER A 158 -0.23 24.26 3.71
CA SER A 158 -1.21 23.27 4.19
C SER A 158 -0.99 22.89 5.66
N LEU A 159 0.25 22.54 6.03
CA LEU A 159 0.57 22.19 7.42
C LEU A 159 0.40 23.38 8.37
N THR A 160 0.71 24.60 7.91
CA THR A 160 0.51 25.81 8.71
C THR A 160 -0.98 26.08 8.96
N GLU A 161 -1.82 25.91 7.95
CA GLU A 161 -3.28 26.05 8.09
C GLU A 161 -3.87 25.02 9.06
N ALA A 162 -3.44 23.76 8.94
CA ALA A 162 -3.81 22.71 9.89
C ALA A 162 -3.34 23.03 11.32
N ALA A 163 -2.09 23.46 11.48
CA ALA A 163 -1.53 23.83 12.78
C ALA A 163 -2.28 25.00 13.45
N ASN A 164 -2.72 25.99 12.67
CA ASN A 164 -3.55 27.11 13.17
C ASN A 164 -4.90 26.64 13.74
N SER A 165 -5.39 25.47 13.32
CA SER A 165 -6.60 24.83 13.86
C SER A 165 -6.32 23.87 15.02
N GLY A 166 -5.05 23.73 15.42
CA GLY A 166 -4.60 22.80 16.47
C GLY A 166 -4.36 21.38 15.97
N ASP A 167 -4.41 21.16 14.66
CA ASP A 167 -4.24 19.86 14.02
C ASP A 167 -2.80 19.67 13.57
N VAL A 168 -1.97 19.19 14.49
CA VAL A 168 -0.53 18.94 14.27
C VAL A 168 -0.24 17.46 14.46
N ALA A 169 0.61 16.91 13.58
CA ALA A 169 1.12 15.54 13.72
C ALA A 169 1.88 15.34 15.03
N SER A 170 2.07 14.09 15.47
CA SER A 170 2.85 13.84 16.69
C SER A 170 4.32 14.22 16.48
N HIS A 171 5.01 14.55 17.56
CA HIS A 171 6.44 14.87 17.54
C HIS A 171 7.26 13.76 16.87
N ARG A 172 6.88 12.49 17.09
CA ARG A 172 7.49 11.32 16.43
C ARG A 172 7.41 11.41 14.91
N GLN A 173 6.24 11.77 14.37
CA GLN A 173 6.06 11.85 12.92
C GLN A 173 6.82 13.02 12.31
N ILE A 174 6.85 14.16 13.01
CA ILE A 174 7.62 15.33 12.58
C ILE A 174 9.11 15.00 12.57
N ASP A 175 9.64 14.37 13.62
CA ASP A 175 11.05 13.92 13.66
C ASP A 175 11.37 12.94 12.53
N ALA A 176 10.48 12.00 12.25
CA ALA A 176 10.69 11.03 11.17
C ALA A 176 10.79 11.72 9.80
N VAL A 177 9.93 12.71 9.53
CA VAL A 177 9.97 13.46 8.27
C VAL A 177 11.18 14.40 8.22
N ILE A 178 11.58 15.03 9.34
CA ILE A 178 12.83 15.81 9.44
C ILE A 178 14.01 14.95 9.00
N ASN A 179 14.17 13.76 9.59
CA ASN A 179 15.28 12.86 9.26
C ASN A 179 15.29 12.46 7.77
N GLN A 180 14.12 12.27 7.16
CA GLN A 180 14.03 11.96 5.73
C GLN A 180 14.39 13.16 4.86
N CYS A 181 13.94 14.36 5.20
CA CYS A 181 14.31 15.59 4.50
C CYS A 181 15.82 15.88 4.61
N GLU A 182 16.42 15.67 5.79
CA GLU A 182 17.87 15.79 6.00
C GLU A 182 18.63 14.79 5.11
N SER A 183 18.22 13.52 5.11
CA SER A 183 18.84 12.49 4.26
C SER A 183 18.72 12.82 2.76
N LEU A 184 17.61 13.41 2.32
CA LEU A 184 17.44 13.87 0.95
C LEU A 184 18.34 15.08 0.61
N GLY A 185 18.61 15.94 1.59
CA GLY A 185 19.48 17.11 1.47
C GLY A 185 20.99 16.82 1.51
N GLU A 186 21.40 15.62 1.93
CA GLU A 186 22.80 15.21 2.01
C GLU A 186 23.43 14.90 0.65
N SER A 187 24.77 14.94 0.59
CA SER A 187 25.53 14.48 -0.57
C SER A 187 25.51 12.95 -0.67
N GLY A 188 25.27 12.43 -1.87
CA GLY A 188 25.08 11.00 -2.09
C GLY A 188 23.65 10.54 -1.78
N SER A 189 22.68 11.45 -1.72
CA SER A 189 21.27 11.09 -1.55
C SER A 189 20.69 10.50 -2.85
N THR A 190 19.48 9.94 -2.78
CA THR A 190 18.80 9.39 -3.97
C THR A 190 18.66 10.42 -5.11
N LEU A 191 18.59 11.72 -4.78
CA LEU A 191 18.46 12.79 -5.76
C LEU A 191 19.71 12.92 -6.65
N ASP A 192 20.89 12.56 -6.14
CA ASP A 192 22.15 12.60 -6.89
C ASP A 192 22.26 11.53 -7.98
N TYR A 193 21.48 10.45 -7.86
CA TYR A 193 21.55 9.29 -8.76
C TYR A 193 20.46 9.27 -9.83
N LEU A 194 19.71 10.37 -10.00
CA LEU A 194 18.65 10.48 -11.00
C LEU A 194 19.16 10.73 -12.43
N GLY A 195 20.48 10.81 -12.62
CA GLY A 195 21.10 11.00 -13.93
C GLY A 195 20.96 12.42 -14.51
N ILE A 196 20.60 13.40 -13.68
CA ILE A 196 20.50 14.81 -14.06
C ILE A 196 21.89 15.32 -14.51
N PRO A 197 22.01 16.07 -15.62
CA PRO A 197 23.29 16.58 -16.11
C PRO A 197 24.01 17.47 -15.08
N ALA A 198 25.33 17.28 -14.92
CA ALA A 198 26.18 17.98 -13.94
C ALA A 198 26.25 19.52 -14.07
N GLY A 199 25.65 20.11 -15.11
CA GLY A 199 25.54 21.56 -15.27
C GLY A 199 24.24 22.17 -14.74
N SER A 200 23.31 21.35 -14.24
CA SER A 200 22.03 21.79 -13.69
C SER A 200 22.13 22.01 -12.17
N ASN A 201 21.64 23.16 -11.70
CA ASN A 201 21.60 23.46 -10.26
C ASN A 201 20.35 22.89 -9.56
N VAL A 202 19.41 22.27 -10.30
CA VAL A 202 18.10 21.86 -9.75
C VAL A 202 18.21 20.83 -8.63
N VAL A 203 19.24 19.98 -8.65
CA VAL A 203 19.49 19.00 -7.58
C VAL A 203 19.84 19.72 -6.29
N GLU A 204 20.76 20.67 -6.35
CA GLU A 204 21.17 21.45 -5.18
C GLU A 204 20.02 22.35 -4.68
N GLU A 205 19.24 22.96 -5.59
CA GLU A 205 18.04 23.73 -5.22
C GLU A 205 16.98 22.86 -4.52
N ALA A 206 16.77 21.62 -4.98
CA ALA A 206 15.84 20.69 -4.34
C ALA A 206 16.36 20.23 -2.96
N LYS A 207 17.66 19.93 -2.83
CA LYS A 207 18.30 19.59 -1.55
C LYS A 207 18.19 20.73 -0.55
N GLU A 208 18.49 21.96 -0.97
CA GLU A 208 18.34 23.16 -0.15
C GLU A 208 16.88 23.36 0.29
N ALA A 209 15.91 23.06 -0.59
CA ALA A 209 14.49 23.14 -0.25
C ALA A 209 14.06 22.09 0.79
N PHE A 210 14.53 20.84 0.69
CA PHE A 210 14.28 19.83 1.71
C PHE A 210 14.93 20.20 3.05
N ALA A 211 16.17 20.68 3.05
CA ALA A 211 16.85 21.15 4.26
C ALA A 211 16.10 22.31 4.92
N ALA A 212 15.68 23.31 4.13
CA ALA A 212 14.90 24.45 4.63
C ALA A 212 13.51 24.02 5.16
N PHE A 213 12.90 23.00 4.56
CA PHE A 213 11.65 22.42 5.04
C PHE A 213 11.85 21.67 6.36
N ALA A 214 12.92 20.88 6.50
CA ALA A 214 13.30 20.22 7.75
C ALA A 214 13.55 21.22 8.89
N ASP A 215 14.27 22.30 8.60
CA ASP A 215 14.50 23.40 9.54
C ASP A 215 13.16 23.97 10.03
N TRP A 216 12.24 24.29 9.12
CA TRP A 216 10.93 24.81 9.48
C TRP A 216 10.08 23.82 10.29
N LEU A 217 10.08 22.53 9.92
CA LEU A 217 9.41 21.49 10.70
C LEU A 217 9.93 21.48 12.15
N SER A 218 11.24 21.61 12.33
CA SER A 218 11.89 21.63 13.64
C SER A 218 11.60 22.91 14.43
N THR A 219 11.68 24.09 13.80
CA THR A 219 11.61 25.37 14.50
C THR A 219 10.21 25.91 14.70
N ASP A 220 9.27 25.59 13.80
CA ASP A 220 7.95 26.19 13.78
C ASP A 220 6.83 25.18 14.05
N LEU A 221 6.88 23.99 13.46
CA LEU A 221 5.81 22.99 13.60
C LEU A 221 5.97 22.10 14.83
N SER A 222 7.16 21.53 15.05
CA SER A 222 7.46 20.62 16.17
C SER A 222 7.13 21.20 17.55
N PRO A 223 7.39 22.50 17.85
CA PRO A 223 7.02 23.07 19.14
C PRO A 223 5.52 23.09 19.44
N GLN A 224 4.67 22.92 18.42
CA GLN A 224 3.21 22.85 18.54
C GLN A 224 2.70 21.40 18.69
N ALA A 225 3.56 20.41 18.46
CA ALA A 225 3.21 19.00 18.42
C ALA A 225 3.01 18.38 19.80
N LYS A 226 2.20 17.32 19.85
CA LYS A 226 2.04 16.47 21.04
C LYS A 226 3.01 15.30 20.96
N HIS A 227 3.48 14.82 22.11
CA HIS A 227 4.24 13.57 22.21
C HIS A 227 3.35 12.32 22.22
N GLU A 228 2.04 12.49 22.33
CA GLU A 228 1.09 11.37 22.27
C GLU A 228 0.86 10.95 20.82
N ASP A 229 1.03 9.66 20.54
CA ASP A 229 0.83 9.07 19.21
C ASP A 229 -0.63 8.64 18.96
N GLY A 230 -1.43 8.47 20.01
CA GLY A 230 -2.82 8.05 19.89
C GLY A 230 -3.70 9.12 19.26
N VAL A 231 -4.48 8.77 18.22
CA VAL A 231 -5.32 9.75 17.50
C VAL A 231 -6.74 9.88 18.07
N GLY A 232 -7.13 8.98 18.98
CA GLY A 232 -8.47 8.94 19.55
C GLY A 232 -9.49 8.25 18.64
N ARG A 233 -10.63 7.89 19.22
CA ARG A 233 -11.66 7.05 18.60
C ARG A 233 -12.24 7.65 17.32
N ASP A 234 -12.76 8.87 17.37
CA ASP A 234 -13.47 9.49 16.24
C ASP A 234 -12.61 9.63 14.97
N ARG A 235 -11.32 9.93 15.13
CA ARG A 235 -10.36 10.00 14.01
C ARG A 235 -9.96 8.61 13.54
N TYR A 236 -9.75 7.68 14.48
CA TYR A 236 -9.36 6.32 14.16
C TYR A 236 -10.45 5.55 13.40
N GLU A 237 -11.72 5.68 13.80
CA GLU A 237 -12.86 5.05 13.13
C GLU A 237 -12.97 5.52 11.68
N LEU A 238 -12.85 6.83 11.41
CA LEU A 238 -12.85 7.36 10.04
C LEU A 238 -11.76 6.73 9.14
N PHE A 239 -10.52 6.65 9.62
CA PHE A 239 -9.45 6.03 8.84
C PHE A 239 -9.62 4.52 8.71
N SER A 240 -10.02 3.85 9.78
CA SER A 240 -10.30 2.42 9.77
C SER A 240 -11.36 2.09 8.71
N GLU A 241 -12.47 2.84 8.67
CA GLU A 241 -13.52 2.70 7.66
C GLU A 241 -12.99 2.97 6.25
N PHE A 242 -12.15 4.00 6.07
CA PHE A 242 -11.53 4.29 4.78
C PHE A 242 -10.70 3.10 4.27
N PHE A 243 -9.82 2.54 5.11
CA PHE A 243 -8.94 1.43 4.71
C PHE A 243 -9.67 0.08 4.60
N LEU A 244 -10.67 -0.17 5.43
CA LEU A 244 -11.45 -1.42 5.44
C LEU A 244 -12.60 -1.40 4.43
N GLY A 245 -13.06 -0.22 4.02
CA GLY A 245 -14.23 -0.04 3.15
C GLY A 245 -15.56 -0.31 3.85
N ARG A 246 -15.57 -0.36 5.19
CA ARG A 246 -16.75 -0.61 6.03
C ARG A 246 -16.47 -0.28 7.50
N ASP A 247 -17.54 -0.08 8.26
CA ASP A 247 -17.47 -0.02 9.73
C ASP A 247 -17.09 -1.39 10.32
N VAL A 248 -16.31 -1.36 11.39
CA VAL A 248 -15.80 -2.53 12.10
C VAL A 248 -15.87 -2.32 13.61
N ASP A 249 -16.39 -3.32 14.32
CA ASP A 249 -16.26 -3.39 15.77
C ASP A 249 -14.78 -3.57 16.15
N LEU A 250 -14.15 -2.46 16.55
CA LEU A 250 -12.73 -2.41 16.89
C LEU A 250 -12.39 -3.22 18.13
N ASP A 251 -13.34 -3.42 19.05
CA ASP A 251 -13.14 -4.23 20.24
C ASP A 251 -13.21 -5.73 19.92
N GLU A 252 -14.11 -6.14 19.02
CA GLU A 252 -14.14 -7.47 18.42
C GLU A 252 -12.84 -7.76 17.67
N ALA A 253 -12.44 -6.88 16.75
CA ALA A 253 -11.25 -7.07 15.93
C ALA A 253 -9.99 -7.21 16.80
N TYR A 254 -9.87 -6.41 17.87
CA TYR A 254 -8.79 -6.53 18.84
C TYR A 254 -8.78 -7.87 19.58
N CYS A 255 -9.95 -8.35 20.02
CA CYS A 255 -10.06 -9.63 20.73
C CYS A 255 -9.78 -10.81 19.81
N TRP A 256 -10.33 -10.78 18.60
CA TRP A 256 -10.07 -11.77 17.55
C TRP A 256 -8.58 -11.86 17.23
N ALA A 257 -7.92 -10.72 16.99
CA ALA A 257 -6.50 -10.69 16.66
C ALA A 257 -5.63 -11.26 17.79
N ARG A 258 -5.99 -10.99 19.06
CA ARG A 258 -5.31 -11.56 20.23
C ARG A 258 -5.42 -13.09 20.27
N GLU A 259 -6.59 -13.63 19.99
CA GLU A 259 -6.82 -15.08 20.01
C GLU A 259 -6.07 -15.78 18.86
N GLU A 260 -6.17 -15.25 17.65
CA GLU A 260 -5.44 -15.75 16.48
C GLU A 260 -3.92 -15.61 16.64
N LEU A 261 -3.45 -14.55 17.30
CA LEU A 261 -2.04 -14.34 17.59
C LEU A 261 -1.53 -15.44 18.53
N ALA A 262 -2.26 -15.74 19.60
CA ALA A 262 -1.91 -16.81 20.53
C ALA A 262 -1.84 -18.17 19.81
N ALA A 263 -2.83 -18.50 18.99
CA ALA A 263 -2.84 -19.74 18.20
C ALA A 263 -1.66 -19.82 17.21
N THR A 264 -1.29 -18.69 16.59
CA THR A 264 -0.14 -18.63 15.67
C THR A 264 1.17 -18.83 16.41
N VAL A 265 1.33 -18.23 17.59
CA VAL A 265 2.51 -18.41 18.46
C VAL A 265 2.67 -19.87 18.88
N GLU A 266 1.57 -20.56 19.20
CA GLU A 266 1.59 -21.98 19.55
C GLU A 266 2.09 -22.86 18.39
N LYS A 267 1.62 -22.60 17.16
CA LYS A 267 2.08 -23.30 15.95
C LYS A 267 3.58 -23.07 15.72
N GLN A 268 4.06 -21.83 15.86
CA GLN A 268 5.48 -21.52 15.76
C GLN A 268 6.30 -22.21 16.84
N ALA A 269 5.82 -22.24 18.08
CA ALA A 269 6.51 -22.90 19.18
C ALA A 269 6.62 -24.41 18.96
N ALA A 270 5.58 -25.05 18.44
CA ALA A 270 5.61 -26.46 18.05
C ALA A 270 6.63 -26.72 16.93
N LEU A 271 6.64 -25.87 15.90
CA LEU A 271 7.58 -25.97 14.78
C LEU A 271 9.04 -25.75 15.22
N ALA A 272 9.28 -24.76 16.08
CA ALA A 272 10.59 -24.48 16.67
C ALA A 272 11.14 -25.70 17.42
N LYS A 273 10.29 -26.37 18.21
CA LYS A 273 10.64 -27.60 18.93
C LYS A 273 10.95 -28.76 17.99
N SER A 274 10.16 -28.90 16.93
CA SER A 274 10.37 -29.92 15.90
C SER A 274 11.69 -29.73 15.14
N LEU A 275 12.06 -28.48 14.84
CA LEU A 275 13.27 -28.15 14.09
C LEU A 275 14.55 -28.33 14.91
N TYR A 276 14.51 -27.95 16.18
CA TYR A 276 15.73 -27.66 16.94
C TYR A 276 15.79 -28.28 18.34
N GLY A 277 14.76 -29.04 18.74
CA GLY A 277 14.66 -29.74 20.01
C GLY A 277 13.70 -29.07 21.01
N ALA A 278 13.24 -29.86 21.98
CA ALA A 278 12.13 -29.52 22.89
C ALA A 278 12.29 -28.22 23.69
N ASP A 279 13.52 -27.79 23.97
CA ASP A 279 13.83 -26.59 24.75
C ASP A 279 13.97 -25.32 23.88
N THR A 280 13.75 -25.42 22.57
CA THR A 280 13.91 -24.28 21.65
C THR A 280 12.69 -23.36 21.69
N THR A 281 12.93 -22.08 21.99
CA THR A 281 11.93 -21.01 21.87
C THR A 281 11.81 -20.54 20.42
N VAL A 282 10.72 -19.85 20.06
CA VAL A 282 10.54 -19.25 18.73
C VAL A 282 11.71 -18.33 18.36
N ALA A 283 12.05 -17.36 19.23
CA ALA A 283 13.19 -16.47 19.01
C ALA A 283 14.53 -17.24 18.93
N GLY A 284 14.64 -18.37 19.64
CA GLY A 284 15.77 -19.30 19.51
C GLY A 284 15.84 -19.96 18.14
N ALA A 285 14.71 -20.34 17.56
CA ALA A 285 14.61 -20.87 16.21
C ALA A 285 14.99 -19.82 15.16
N TYR A 286 14.50 -18.58 15.27
CA TYR A 286 14.87 -17.48 14.34
C TYR A 286 16.39 -17.28 14.30
N ARG A 287 17.05 -17.23 15.46
CA ARG A 287 18.53 -17.11 15.53
C ARG A 287 19.27 -18.29 14.92
N ARG A 288 18.68 -19.50 14.92
CA ARG A 288 19.28 -20.68 14.29
C ARG A 288 19.05 -20.66 12.78
N LEU A 289 17.85 -20.32 12.32
CA LEU A 289 17.53 -20.14 10.89
C LEU A 289 18.43 -19.09 10.24
N ASN A 290 18.70 -17.96 10.91
CA ASN A 290 19.65 -16.94 10.43
C ASN A 290 21.11 -17.41 10.32
N ARG A 291 21.46 -18.58 10.86
CA ARG A 291 22.81 -19.17 10.77
C ARG A 291 22.88 -20.32 9.76
N GLU A 292 21.75 -20.68 9.16
CA GLU A 292 21.71 -21.73 8.15
C GLU A 292 22.06 -21.13 6.78
N GLU A 293 23.15 -21.63 6.20
CA GLU A 293 23.66 -21.17 4.90
C GLU A 293 22.61 -21.25 3.79
N ARG A 294 21.75 -22.28 3.81
CA ARG A 294 20.68 -22.46 2.81
C ARG A 294 19.64 -21.33 2.77
N TYR A 295 19.55 -20.52 3.84
CA TYR A 295 18.64 -19.38 3.91
C TYR A 295 19.36 -18.05 3.86
N THR A 296 20.67 -18.03 3.59
CA THR A 296 21.49 -16.83 3.68
C THR A 296 21.99 -16.45 2.29
N LEU A 297 21.75 -15.20 1.90
CA LEU A 297 22.27 -14.60 0.68
C LEU A 297 23.27 -13.50 1.05
N HIS A 298 24.25 -13.29 0.17
CA HIS A 298 25.27 -12.27 0.32
C HIS A 298 25.31 -11.37 -0.92
N GLY A 299 25.18 -10.06 -0.71
CA GLY A 299 25.12 -9.06 -1.77
C GLY A 299 23.76 -9.00 -2.49
N THR A 300 23.49 -7.85 -3.10
CA THR A 300 22.24 -7.56 -3.82
C THR A 300 22.08 -8.37 -5.11
N ASP A 301 23.17 -8.74 -5.79
CA ASP A 301 23.11 -9.59 -6.98
C ASP A 301 22.50 -10.98 -6.67
N ALA A 302 22.91 -11.58 -5.55
CA ALA A 302 22.37 -12.86 -5.10
C ALA A 302 20.90 -12.74 -4.67
N LEU A 303 20.52 -11.57 -4.13
CA LEU A 303 19.15 -11.25 -3.73
C LEU A 303 18.22 -11.16 -4.94
N LEU A 304 18.60 -10.38 -5.96
CA LEU A 304 17.86 -10.25 -7.22
C LEU A 304 17.70 -11.62 -7.91
N ALA A 305 18.80 -12.36 -8.06
CA ALA A 305 18.77 -13.68 -8.68
C ALA A 305 17.88 -14.69 -7.91
N TRP A 306 17.78 -14.56 -6.58
CA TRP A 306 16.87 -15.37 -5.78
C TRP A 306 15.41 -14.97 -6.03
N MET A 307 15.07 -13.68 -6.04
CA MET A 307 13.71 -13.20 -6.31
C MET A 307 13.25 -13.61 -7.71
N ASP A 308 14.08 -13.41 -8.73
CA ASP A 308 13.79 -13.80 -10.12
C ASP A 308 13.50 -15.30 -10.22
N LYS A 309 14.35 -16.13 -9.60
CA LYS A 309 14.16 -17.59 -9.59
C LYS A 309 12.88 -18.03 -8.89
N VAL A 310 12.47 -17.33 -7.81
CA VAL A 310 11.19 -17.62 -7.16
C VAL A 310 10.05 -17.28 -8.12
N ASN A 311 10.07 -16.09 -8.73
CA ASN A 311 9.04 -15.65 -9.68
C ASN A 311 8.92 -16.59 -10.89
N GLU A 312 10.02 -16.97 -11.53
CA GLU A 312 10.05 -17.93 -12.65
C GLU A 312 9.39 -19.26 -12.27
N ARG A 313 9.76 -19.84 -11.13
CA ARG A 313 9.21 -21.13 -10.69
C ARG A 313 7.73 -21.04 -10.29
N VAL A 314 7.26 -19.89 -9.80
CA VAL A 314 5.82 -19.69 -9.55
C VAL A 314 5.05 -19.67 -10.86
N GLN A 315 5.56 -18.99 -11.90
CA GLN A 315 4.91 -18.94 -13.21
C GLN A 315 4.68 -20.33 -13.83
N ASP A 316 5.58 -21.30 -13.57
CA ASP A 316 5.43 -22.69 -14.03
C ASP A 316 4.33 -23.48 -13.29
N SER A 317 3.92 -23.04 -12.10
CA SER A 317 3.06 -23.81 -11.19
C SER A 317 1.75 -23.13 -10.82
N PHE A 318 1.62 -21.83 -11.04
CA PHE A 318 0.43 -21.03 -10.76
C PHE A 318 -0.13 -20.45 -12.06
N PRO A 319 -1.45 -20.60 -12.34
CA PRO A 319 -2.05 -20.08 -13.57
C PRO A 319 -2.09 -18.55 -13.56
N LEU A 320 -1.53 -17.93 -14.60
CA LEU A 320 -1.58 -16.48 -14.82
C LEU A 320 -2.48 -16.14 -16.02
N PRO A 321 -3.14 -14.97 -16.01
CA PRO A 321 -3.90 -14.51 -17.17
C PRO A 321 -2.97 -14.22 -18.35
N ASP A 322 -3.45 -14.53 -19.55
CA ASP A 322 -2.74 -14.22 -20.80
C ASP A 322 -2.55 -12.70 -20.92
N GLY A 323 -1.35 -12.28 -21.35
CA GLY A 323 -1.02 -10.86 -21.54
C GLY A 323 -0.44 -10.15 -20.33
N LEU A 324 -0.43 -10.78 -19.14
CA LEU A 324 0.25 -10.21 -17.97
C LEU A 324 1.78 -10.25 -18.17
N PRO A 325 2.48 -9.10 -18.16
CA PRO A 325 3.94 -9.08 -18.26
C PRO A 325 4.59 -9.79 -17.06
N PRO A 326 5.79 -10.38 -17.20
CA PRO A 326 6.54 -10.88 -16.07
C PRO A 326 6.81 -9.78 -15.03
N VAL A 327 6.83 -10.17 -13.75
CA VAL A 327 7.26 -9.28 -12.66
C VAL A 327 8.77 -9.02 -12.75
N ALA A 328 9.16 -7.75 -12.83
CA ALA A 328 10.54 -7.32 -12.72
C ALA A 328 10.98 -7.28 -11.25
N THR A 329 12.28 -7.37 -11.00
CA THR A 329 12.86 -7.20 -9.66
C THR A 329 13.90 -6.09 -9.66
N ALA A 330 13.94 -5.31 -8.57
CA ALA A 330 14.84 -4.19 -8.45
C ALA A 330 15.25 -3.93 -6.99
N ILE A 331 16.34 -3.17 -6.81
CA ILE A 331 16.79 -2.70 -5.49
C ILE A 331 16.37 -1.24 -5.33
N ASP A 332 15.76 -0.94 -4.20
CA ASP A 332 15.57 0.42 -3.71
C ASP A 332 16.66 0.73 -2.68
N HIS A 333 17.26 1.92 -2.79
CA HIS A 333 18.33 2.39 -1.90
C HIS A 333 17.83 3.36 -0.83
N ALA A 334 16.52 3.63 -0.73
CA ALA A 334 15.95 4.51 0.30
C ALA A 334 16.04 3.93 1.73
N GLY A 335 16.31 2.62 1.87
CA GLY A 335 16.72 2.01 3.14
C GLY A 335 15.61 1.74 4.15
N SER A 336 14.35 1.58 3.73
CA SER A 336 13.24 1.20 4.60
C SER A 336 13.36 -0.25 5.10
N GLY A 337 14.10 -1.09 4.38
CA GLY A 337 14.36 -2.48 4.75
C GLY A 337 13.26 -3.48 4.36
N GLY A 338 12.18 -3.00 3.73
CA GLY A 338 11.06 -3.83 3.28
C GLY A 338 11.11 -4.17 1.79
N ILE A 339 10.31 -5.15 1.39
CA ILE A 339 9.95 -5.39 -0.01
C ILE A 339 8.65 -4.65 -0.28
N PHE A 340 8.51 -4.03 -1.46
CA PHE A 340 7.27 -3.40 -1.90
C PHE A 340 7.07 -3.60 -3.41
N TYR A 341 5.84 -3.42 -3.87
CA TYR A 341 5.46 -3.59 -5.26
C TYR A 341 4.99 -2.29 -5.90
N THR A 342 5.43 -2.04 -7.14
CA THR A 342 4.84 -1.01 -8.02
C THR A 342 4.10 -1.71 -9.16
N PRO A 343 2.81 -1.39 -9.40
CA PRO A 343 2.06 -1.97 -10.51
C PRO A 343 2.66 -1.66 -11.88
N PRO A 344 2.28 -2.42 -12.92
CA PRO A 344 2.52 -2.01 -14.29
C PRO A 344 1.82 -0.66 -14.56
N ALA A 345 2.34 0.10 -15.52
CA ALA A 345 1.54 1.19 -16.11
C ALA A 345 0.27 0.63 -16.77
N ASP A 346 -0.76 1.46 -16.93
CA ASP A 346 -2.03 1.06 -17.56
C ASP A 346 -1.75 0.40 -18.91
N ASP A 347 -0.91 1.01 -19.74
CA ASP A 347 -0.48 0.53 -21.06
C ASP A 347 0.38 -0.75 -21.05
N LEU A 348 0.75 -1.26 -19.87
CA LEU A 348 1.62 -2.40 -19.63
C LEU A 348 3.06 -2.28 -20.18
N MET A 349 3.46 -1.09 -20.65
CA MET A 349 4.80 -0.85 -21.18
C MET A 349 5.84 -0.78 -20.06
N ARG A 350 5.50 -0.10 -18.95
CA ARG A 350 6.26 -0.21 -17.70
C ARG A 350 5.81 -1.47 -16.96
N PRO A 351 6.68 -2.46 -16.73
CA PRO A 351 6.31 -3.70 -16.06
C PRO A 351 6.07 -3.46 -14.56
N GLY A 352 5.25 -4.32 -13.96
CA GLY A 352 5.15 -4.40 -12.51
C GLY A 352 6.49 -4.81 -11.91
N THR A 353 6.92 -4.13 -10.85
CA THR A 353 8.26 -4.30 -10.28
C THR A 353 8.17 -4.56 -8.78
N MET A 354 8.81 -5.63 -8.33
CA MET A 354 9.04 -5.93 -6.92
C MET A 354 10.39 -5.35 -6.50
N TRP A 355 10.34 -4.40 -5.57
CA TRP A 355 11.50 -3.67 -5.07
C TRP A 355 11.91 -4.21 -3.72
N TRP A 356 13.20 -4.44 -3.52
CA TRP A 356 13.75 -4.66 -2.19
C TRP A 356 14.50 -3.42 -1.73
N SER A 357 14.00 -2.77 -0.67
CA SER A 357 14.67 -1.64 -0.05
C SER A 357 15.82 -2.12 0.83
N VAL A 358 17.06 -1.83 0.45
CA VAL A 358 18.27 -2.30 1.13
C VAL A 358 18.90 -1.14 1.91
N PRO A 359 18.91 -1.20 3.26
CA PRO A 359 19.60 -0.22 4.08
C PRO A 359 21.10 -0.14 3.77
N GLU A 360 21.68 1.03 3.93
CA GLU A 360 23.12 1.24 3.71
C GLU A 360 23.96 0.25 4.54
N GLY A 361 24.92 -0.41 3.88
CA GLY A 361 25.82 -1.38 4.50
C GLY A 361 25.21 -2.76 4.77
N GLN A 362 23.96 -3.02 4.41
CA GLN A 362 23.36 -4.34 4.53
C GLN A 362 23.79 -5.26 3.37
N GLU A 363 24.64 -6.24 3.69
CA GLU A 363 25.19 -7.20 2.71
C GLU A 363 24.68 -8.64 2.89
N THR A 364 23.83 -8.89 3.90
CA THR A 364 23.35 -10.24 4.24
C THR A 364 21.83 -10.26 4.36
N PHE A 365 21.21 -11.23 3.69
CA PHE A 365 19.75 -11.37 3.62
C PHE A 365 19.33 -12.78 4.02
N HIS A 366 18.20 -12.91 4.72
CA HIS A 366 17.70 -14.19 5.22
C HIS A 366 16.40 -14.58 4.53
N THR A 367 16.44 -15.51 3.57
CA THR A 367 15.29 -15.84 2.70
C THR A 367 14.16 -16.56 3.41
N TRP A 368 14.44 -17.27 4.51
CA TRP A 368 13.44 -18.08 5.20
C TRP A 368 12.21 -17.27 5.67
N ARG A 369 12.41 -16.00 6.03
CA ARG A 369 11.34 -15.10 6.49
C ARG A 369 10.72 -14.27 5.37
N GLU A 370 11.34 -14.22 4.20
CA GLU A 370 10.99 -13.30 3.11
C GLU A 370 10.32 -13.99 1.94
N LEU A 371 10.35 -15.33 1.86
CA LEU A 371 9.66 -16.07 0.79
C LEU A 371 8.16 -15.77 0.74
N ALA A 372 7.50 -15.66 1.89
CA ALA A 372 6.09 -15.26 1.95
C ALA A 372 5.88 -13.84 1.40
N THR A 373 6.77 -12.90 1.75
CA THR A 373 6.75 -11.53 1.23
C THR A 373 6.94 -11.49 -0.29
N VAL A 374 7.76 -12.38 -0.88
CA VAL A 374 7.87 -12.47 -2.35
C VAL A 374 6.55 -12.88 -3.01
N PHE A 375 5.79 -13.80 -2.41
CA PHE A 375 4.45 -14.12 -2.92
C PHE A 375 3.44 -12.99 -2.70
N HIS A 376 3.59 -12.26 -1.59
CA HIS A 376 2.75 -11.10 -1.25
C HIS A 376 2.91 -9.98 -2.29
N GLU A 377 4.14 -9.56 -2.56
CA GLU A 377 4.45 -8.46 -3.47
C GLU A 377 4.41 -8.89 -4.94
N GLY A 378 4.73 -10.17 -5.22
CA GLY A 378 4.78 -10.74 -6.57
C GLY A 378 3.58 -11.61 -6.90
N ILE A 379 3.86 -12.85 -7.29
CA ILE A 379 2.84 -13.83 -7.73
C ILE A 379 2.61 -14.86 -6.61
N PRO A 380 1.35 -15.16 -6.22
CA PRO A 380 0.08 -14.69 -6.78
C PRO A 380 -0.53 -13.49 -6.04
N GLY A 381 0.25 -12.71 -5.30
CA GLY A 381 -0.21 -11.54 -4.54
C GLY A 381 -0.49 -10.32 -5.41
N HIS A 382 0.13 -9.18 -5.10
CA HIS A 382 -0.16 -7.89 -5.71
C HIS A 382 -0.02 -7.89 -7.24
N HIS A 383 1.00 -8.54 -7.79
CA HIS A 383 1.21 -8.55 -9.23
C HIS A 383 0.05 -9.21 -9.99
N LEU A 384 -0.42 -10.36 -9.51
CA LEU A 384 -1.58 -11.03 -10.12
C LEU A 384 -2.85 -10.19 -9.94
N GLN A 385 -3.07 -9.64 -8.75
CA GLN A 385 -4.28 -8.89 -8.44
C GLN A 385 -4.42 -7.63 -9.31
N GLN A 386 -3.40 -6.77 -9.27
CA GLN A 386 -3.41 -5.49 -9.96
C GLN A 386 -3.31 -5.70 -11.47
N GLY A 387 -2.48 -6.65 -11.91
CA GLY A 387 -2.39 -7.05 -13.31
C GLY A 387 -3.70 -7.58 -13.88
N SER A 388 -4.47 -8.36 -13.12
CA SER A 388 -5.79 -8.85 -13.56
C SER A 388 -6.78 -7.71 -13.78
N ALA A 389 -6.76 -6.68 -12.93
CA ALA A 389 -7.60 -5.50 -13.10
C ALA A 389 -7.20 -4.71 -14.36
N LEU A 390 -5.90 -4.48 -14.57
CA LEU A 390 -5.39 -3.76 -15.76
C LEU A 390 -5.69 -4.48 -17.07
N LEU A 391 -5.68 -5.81 -17.09
CA LEU A 391 -6.02 -6.60 -18.28
C LEU A 391 -7.52 -6.59 -18.59
N ASN A 392 -8.40 -6.34 -17.61
CA ASN A 392 -9.84 -6.37 -17.79
C ASN A 392 -10.42 -5.05 -18.33
N ARG A 393 -9.85 -4.56 -19.44
CA ARG A 393 -10.24 -3.27 -20.05
C ARG A 393 -11.65 -3.25 -20.63
N SER A 394 -12.22 -4.42 -20.96
CA SER A 394 -13.58 -4.51 -21.50
C SER A 394 -14.66 -4.25 -20.45
N GLU A 395 -14.37 -4.53 -19.18
CA GLU A 395 -15.35 -4.40 -18.08
C GLU A 395 -14.95 -3.32 -17.06
N LEU A 396 -13.70 -2.86 -17.04
CA LEU A 396 -13.22 -1.86 -16.08
C LEU A 396 -12.73 -0.62 -16.82
N ASN A 397 -13.40 0.53 -16.60
CA ASN A 397 -12.85 1.83 -16.97
C ASN A 397 -11.55 2.17 -16.22
N LEU A 398 -10.85 3.21 -16.66
CA LEU A 398 -9.51 3.57 -16.19
C LEU A 398 -9.47 3.83 -14.70
N TRP A 399 -10.50 4.48 -14.17
CA TRP A 399 -10.60 4.72 -12.75
C TRP A 399 -10.65 3.40 -11.96
N ARG A 400 -11.49 2.45 -12.39
CA ARG A 400 -11.64 1.13 -11.74
C ARG A 400 -10.36 0.29 -11.79
N ARG A 401 -9.64 0.31 -12.92
CA ARG A 401 -8.45 -0.55 -13.11
C ARG A 401 -7.14 0.06 -12.59
N SER A 402 -7.04 1.39 -12.52
CA SER A 402 -5.76 2.08 -12.25
C SER A 402 -5.77 3.06 -11.06
N MET A 403 -6.93 3.53 -10.58
CA MET A 403 -7.01 4.48 -9.45
C MET A 403 -7.79 3.95 -8.23
N CYS A 404 -8.74 3.04 -8.45
CA CYS A 404 -9.56 2.50 -7.37
C CYS A 404 -8.74 1.50 -6.55
N PHE A 405 -8.45 1.84 -5.29
CA PHE A 405 -7.73 0.99 -4.37
C PHE A 405 -8.40 0.95 -2.99
N ASN A 406 -8.59 -0.25 -2.46
CA ASN A 406 -9.02 -0.47 -1.08
C ASN A 406 -7.98 -1.34 -0.36
N SER A 407 -7.49 -0.88 0.79
CA SER A 407 -6.39 -1.54 1.52
C SER A 407 -6.78 -2.93 2.00
N ALA A 408 -7.96 -3.13 2.60
CA ALA A 408 -8.38 -4.46 3.04
C ALA A 408 -8.54 -5.45 1.88
N HIS A 409 -9.01 -4.98 0.73
CA HIS A 409 -9.10 -5.81 -0.46
C HIS A 409 -7.72 -6.22 -0.98
N MET A 410 -6.81 -5.27 -1.16
CA MET A 410 -5.46 -5.53 -1.70
C MET A 410 -4.55 -6.28 -0.74
N GLU A 411 -4.40 -5.76 0.46
CA GLU A 411 -3.51 -6.33 1.47
C GLU A 411 -4.06 -7.64 2.02
N GLY A 412 -5.39 -7.74 2.11
CA GLY A 412 -6.07 -8.99 2.42
C GLY A 412 -5.86 -10.05 1.36
N TRP A 413 -5.91 -9.69 0.06
CA TRP A 413 -5.61 -10.61 -1.03
C TRP A 413 -4.16 -11.08 -0.98
N ALA A 414 -3.21 -10.17 -0.84
CA ALA A 414 -1.79 -10.52 -0.81
C ALA A 414 -1.45 -11.43 0.38
N LEU A 415 -2.00 -11.15 1.57
CA LEU A 415 -1.86 -12.05 2.72
C LEU A 415 -2.60 -13.39 2.53
N TYR A 416 -3.72 -13.40 1.79
CA TYR A 416 -4.42 -14.63 1.38
C TYR A 416 -3.56 -15.46 0.42
N ALA A 417 -2.91 -14.81 -0.54
CA ALA A 417 -2.00 -15.41 -1.51
C ALA A 417 -0.80 -16.09 -0.84
N GLU A 418 -0.21 -15.49 0.21
CA GLU A 418 0.83 -16.13 1.02
C GLU A 418 0.42 -17.52 1.50
N HIS A 419 -0.79 -17.63 2.07
CA HIS A 419 -1.30 -18.90 2.60
C HIS A 419 -1.79 -19.83 1.51
N LEU A 420 -2.25 -19.31 0.37
CA LEU A 420 -2.61 -20.11 -0.79
C LEU A 420 -1.42 -20.93 -1.27
N MET A 421 -0.21 -20.36 -1.25
CA MET A 421 1.01 -21.04 -1.70
C MET A 421 1.44 -22.22 -0.80
N GLU A 422 0.87 -22.38 0.41
CA GLU A 422 1.00 -23.64 1.16
C GLU A 422 0.41 -24.83 0.38
N GLN A 423 -0.70 -24.62 -0.33
CA GLN A 423 -1.37 -25.67 -1.11
C GLN A 423 -0.57 -26.10 -2.35
N TYR A 424 0.34 -25.24 -2.80
CA TYR A 424 1.26 -25.46 -3.92
C TYR A 424 2.62 -26.01 -3.45
N GLY A 425 2.78 -26.34 -2.16
CA GLY A 425 3.98 -27.01 -1.63
C GLY A 425 5.18 -26.10 -1.37
N TRP A 426 5.02 -24.77 -1.44
CA TRP A 426 6.13 -23.83 -1.26
C TRP A 426 6.65 -23.73 0.17
N PHE A 427 5.84 -24.15 1.14
CA PHE A 427 6.15 -24.12 2.56
C PHE A 427 6.28 -25.52 3.17
N GLU A 428 6.56 -26.56 2.36
CA GLU A 428 6.90 -27.88 2.88
C GLU A 428 8.21 -27.86 3.68
N GLU A 429 9.15 -27.00 3.27
CA GLU A 429 10.40 -26.80 4.01
C GLU A 429 10.13 -26.04 5.32
N PRO A 430 10.49 -26.62 6.49
CA PRO A 430 10.11 -26.05 7.79
C PRO A 430 10.58 -24.61 8.06
N GLY A 431 11.72 -24.19 7.51
CA GLY A 431 12.21 -22.81 7.70
C GLY A 431 11.34 -21.79 6.99
N TYR A 432 10.95 -22.05 5.73
CA TYR A 432 9.98 -21.20 5.03
C TYR A 432 8.62 -21.21 5.70
N ARG A 433 8.18 -22.37 6.23
CA ARG A 433 6.94 -22.44 7.02
C ARG A 433 6.99 -21.59 8.30
N MET A 434 8.15 -21.50 8.94
CA MET A 434 8.36 -20.58 10.05
C MET A 434 8.21 -19.12 9.60
N GLY A 435 8.73 -18.77 8.43
CA GLY A 435 8.58 -17.45 7.83
C GLY A 435 7.13 -17.08 7.52
N LEU A 436 6.35 -17.98 6.93
CA LEU A 436 4.92 -17.77 6.69
C LEU A 436 4.17 -17.50 8.00
N LEU A 437 4.43 -18.30 9.04
CA LEU A 437 3.82 -18.08 10.36
C LEU A 437 4.27 -16.76 10.99
N ASP A 438 5.52 -16.33 10.76
CA ASP A 438 6.03 -15.03 11.23
C ASP A 438 5.33 -13.86 10.52
N SER A 439 5.10 -13.97 9.21
CA SER A 439 4.30 -13.00 8.45
C SER A 439 2.89 -12.84 9.03
N ARG A 440 2.18 -13.96 9.22
CA ARG A 440 0.84 -13.95 9.84
C ARG A 440 0.88 -13.35 11.25
N ARG A 441 1.88 -13.72 12.06
CA ARG A 441 2.05 -13.23 13.42
C ARG A 441 2.23 -11.71 13.46
N LEU A 442 3.06 -11.15 12.58
CA LEU A 442 3.25 -9.70 12.46
C LEU A 442 1.94 -9.00 12.11
N ARG A 443 1.20 -9.49 11.09
CA ARG A 443 -0.06 -8.85 10.68
C ARG A 443 -1.15 -8.91 11.75
N LEU A 444 -1.17 -9.94 12.60
CA LEU A 444 -2.05 -9.99 13.78
C LEU A 444 -1.59 -9.04 14.89
N ALA A 445 -0.27 -8.94 15.12
CA ALA A 445 0.30 -8.00 16.07
C ALA A 445 0.02 -6.54 15.66
N ARG A 446 0.03 -6.24 14.36
CA ARG A 446 -0.36 -4.93 13.79
C ARG A 446 -1.76 -4.51 14.24
N VAL A 447 -2.76 -5.40 14.12
CA VAL A 447 -4.13 -5.12 14.57
C VAL A 447 -4.16 -4.70 16.05
N MET A 448 -3.44 -5.44 16.90
CA MET A 448 -3.41 -5.14 18.33
C MET A 448 -2.67 -3.84 18.66
N VAL A 449 -1.53 -3.58 18.01
CA VAL A 449 -0.75 -2.37 18.24
C VAL A 449 -1.53 -1.13 17.81
N ASP A 450 -2.08 -1.17 16.60
CA ASP A 450 -2.73 -0.02 15.96
C ASP A 450 -3.99 0.39 16.73
N ILE A 451 -4.94 -0.54 16.92
CA ILE A 451 -6.16 -0.29 17.71
C ILE A 451 -5.79 0.02 19.18
N GLY A 452 -4.82 -0.72 19.73
CA GLY A 452 -4.41 -0.60 21.12
C GLY A 452 -3.91 0.80 21.47
N VAL A 453 -2.93 1.31 20.71
CA VAL A 453 -2.32 2.62 20.96
C VAL A 453 -3.29 3.74 20.63
N HIS A 454 -3.94 3.73 19.46
CA HIS A 454 -4.80 4.84 19.05
C HIS A 454 -6.06 4.99 19.90
N LEU A 455 -6.55 3.91 20.50
CA LEU A 455 -7.71 3.93 21.40
C LEU A 455 -7.35 3.85 22.89
N LYS A 456 -6.06 3.89 23.25
CA LYS A 456 -5.57 3.79 24.63
C LYS A 456 -6.14 2.58 25.39
N LYS A 457 -6.14 1.41 24.75
CA LYS A 457 -6.61 0.17 25.39
C LYS A 457 -5.65 -0.25 26.51
N THR A 458 -6.12 -1.11 27.40
CA THR A 458 -5.25 -1.81 28.35
C THR A 458 -4.35 -2.78 27.61
N THR A 459 -3.08 -2.89 28.02
CA THR A 459 -2.13 -3.85 27.45
C THR A 459 -2.57 -5.29 27.70
N PRO A 460 -2.21 -6.27 26.84
CA PRO A 460 -2.66 -7.65 26.96
C PRO A 460 -2.27 -8.34 28.27
N ASP A 461 -1.15 -7.92 28.87
CA ASP A 461 -0.66 -8.40 30.16
C ASP A 461 -1.25 -7.66 31.37
N GLY A 462 -2.12 -6.66 31.15
CA GLY A 462 -2.73 -5.84 32.19
C GLY A 462 -1.76 -4.90 32.92
N SER A 463 -0.54 -4.70 32.41
CA SER A 463 0.48 -3.87 33.05
C SER A 463 0.22 -2.37 32.93
N GLY A 464 -0.56 -1.92 31.95
CA GLY A 464 -0.89 -0.51 31.78
C GLY A 464 -1.76 -0.24 30.56
N THR A 465 -1.59 0.96 30.01
CA THR A 465 -2.23 1.39 28.76
C THR A 465 -1.22 1.26 27.62
N TRP A 466 -1.68 0.92 26.42
CA TRP A 466 -0.84 0.91 25.23
C TRP A 466 -0.19 2.28 25.01
N ASP A 467 1.13 2.26 24.83
CA ASP A 467 1.94 3.37 24.34
C ASP A 467 2.97 2.84 23.33
N ALA A 468 3.70 3.73 22.67
CA ALA A 468 4.70 3.36 21.67
C ALA A 468 5.84 2.50 22.24
N GLN A 469 6.19 2.66 23.52
CA GLN A 469 7.25 1.86 24.14
C GLN A 469 6.81 0.41 24.34
N TYR A 470 5.60 0.21 24.85
CA TYR A 470 4.99 -1.11 24.97
C TYR A 470 4.78 -1.73 23.59
N ALA A 471 4.28 -0.97 22.62
CA ALA A 471 4.12 -1.43 21.24
C ALA A 471 5.44 -1.90 20.63
N LYS A 472 6.54 -1.17 20.84
CA LYS A 472 7.86 -1.57 20.39
C LYS A 472 8.30 -2.91 20.99
N ALA A 473 8.14 -3.08 22.30
CA ALA A 473 8.47 -4.33 22.99
C ALA A 473 7.58 -5.49 22.51
N PHE A 474 6.29 -5.23 22.37
CA PHE A 474 5.31 -6.20 21.88
C PHE A 474 5.63 -6.66 20.46
N LEU A 475 5.96 -5.75 19.54
CA LEU A 475 6.38 -6.09 18.18
C LEU A 475 7.67 -6.91 18.19
N ARG A 476 8.65 -6.56 19.02
CA ARG A 476 9.93 -7.30 19.12
C ARG A 476 9.72 -8.74 19.53
N ASP A 477 8.75 -8.99 20.41
CA ASP A 477 8.41 -10.34 20.83
C ASP A 477 7.59 -11.10 19.79
N ASN A 478 6.96 -10.40 18.84
CA ASN A 478 5.98 -10.93 17.88
C ASN A 478 6.41 -10.93 16.40
N CYS A 479 7.67 -10.60 16.06
CA CYS A 479 8.18 -10.75 14.70
C CYS A 479 9.67 -11.10 14.68
N ALA A 480 10.16 -11.69 13.58
CA ALA A 480 11.58 -11.97 13.35
C ALA A 480 12.37 -10.79 12.78
N MET A 481 11.71 -9.63 12.68
CA MET A 481 12.23 -8.43 12.04
C MET A 481 13.43 -7.83 12.80
N PRO A 482 14.47 -7.33 12.11
CA PRO A 482 15.56 -6.60 12.75
C PRO A 482 15.08 -5.30 13.42
N GLU A 483 15.80 -4.84 14.46
CA GLU A 483 15.45 -3.64 15.24
C GLU A 483 15.39 -2.35 14.38
N SER A 484 16.22 -2.26 13.34
CA SER A 484 16.22 -1.12 12.39
C SER A 484 14.89 -1.00 11.67
N HIS A 485 14.36 -2.11 11.13
CA HIS A 485 13.08 -2.12 10.41
C HIS A 485 11.89 -1.99 11.37
N LEU A 486 12.01 -2.56 12.58
CA LEU A 486 10.96 -2.49 13.59
C LEU A 486 10.62 -1.06 14.00
N THR A 487 11.62 -0.17 14.06
CA THR A 487 11.40 1.23 14.39
C THR A 487 10.61 1.95 13.29
N PHE A 488 10.97 1.72 12.01
CA PHE A 488 10.22 2.26 10.87
C PHE A 488 8.76 1.79 10.88
N GLU A 489 8.53 0.50 11.12
CA GLU A 489 7.18 -0.06 11.18
C GLU A 489 6.37 0.46 12.37
N LEU A 490 7.00 0.63 13.54
CA LEU A 490 6.34 1.27 14.68
C LEU A 490 5.90 2.69 14.32
N ASP A 491 6.80 3.50 13.77
CA ASP A 491 6.51 4.89 13.40
C ASP A 491 5.40 4.95 12.32
N ARG A 492 5.39 3.99 11.38
CA ARG A 492 4.31 3.82 10.41
C ARG A 492 2.96 3.61 11.09
N TYR A 493 2.87 2.69 12.05
CA TYR A 493 1.59 2.44 12.72
C TYR A 493 1.14 3.67 13.51
N MET A 494 2.06 4.40 14.14
CA MET A 494 1.72 5.62 14.89
C MET A 494 1.28 6.78 13.97
N GLY A 495 1.78 6.83 12.73
CA GLY A 495 1.56 7.92 11.78
C GLY A 495 0.44 7.69 10.79
N TRP A 496 0.03 6.43 10.59
CA TRP A 496 -0.94 6.04 9.57
C TRP A 496 -2.05 5.15 10.16
N PRO A 497 -2.88 5.72 11.06
CA PRO A 497 -3.84 4.98 11.86
C PRO A 497 -4.84 4.21 10.99
N GLY A 498 -5.17 2.97 11.38
CA GLY A 498 -6.22 2.18 10.73
C GLY A 498 -5.76 1.41 9.48
N GLN A 499 -4.59 1.73 8.91
CA GLN A 499 -4.08 1.04 7.72
C GLN A 499 -3.54 -0.35 8.06
N ALA A 500 -2.75 -0.47 9.15
CA ALA A 500 -2.06 -1.70 9.51
C ALA A 500 -2.99 -2.91 9.84
N PRO A 501 -4.20 -2.72 10.42
CA PRO A 501 -5.17 -3.80 10.59
C PRO A 501 -5.76 -4.35 9.28
N SER A 502 -5.75 -3.56 8.20
CA SER A 502 -6.42 -3.91 6.94
C SER A 502 -5.89 -5.21 6.32
N TYR A 503 -4.61 -5.52 6.54
CA TYR A 503 -3.99 -6.78 6.11
C TYR A 503 -4.70 -8.00 6.72
N ALA A 504 -4.74 -8.09 8.05
CA ALA A 504 -5.25 -9.27 8.74
C ALA A 504 -6.78 -9.36 8.66
N ILE A 505 -7.48 -8.22 8.77
CA ILE A 505 -8.94 -8.16 8.65
C ILE A 505 -9.35 -8.47 7.21
N GLY A 506 -8.67 -7.89 6.21
CA GLY A 506 -8.90 -8.22 4.80
C GLY A 506 -8.64 -9.69 4.50
N TYR A 507 -7.57 -10.29 5.04
CA TYR A 507 -7.30 -11.72 4.92
C TYR A 507 -8.44 -12.58 5.48
N ARG A 508 -8.96 -12.21 6.67
CA ARG A 508 -10.12 -12.86 7.28
C ARG A 508 -11.33 -12.79 6.35
N ASP A 509 -11.58 -11.63 5.77
CA ASP A 509 -12.72 -11.40 4.87
C ASP A 509 -12.59 -12.21 3.57
N TRP A 510 -11.40 -12.27 2.96
CA TRP A 510 -11.12 -13.12 1.80
C TRP A 510 -11.30 -14.62 2.08
N CYS A 511 -10.84 -15.09 3.25
CA CYS A 511 -11.04 -16.49 3.66
C CYS A 511 -12.53 -16.81 3.80
N ASN A 512 -13.27 -15.95 4.50
CA ASN A 512 -14.71 -16.10 4.71
C ASN A 512 -15.49 -16.06 3.39
N LEU A 513 -15.12 -15.17 2.48
CA LEU A 513 -15.77 -15.05 1.17
C LEU A 513 -15.55 -16.32 0.33
N ARG A 514 -14.30 -16.81 0.27
CA ARG A 514 -14.00 -18.08 -0.42
C ARG A 514 -14.81 -19.24 0.15
N GLU A 515 -14.86 -19.37 1.48
CA GLU A 515 -15.61 -20.45 2.13
C GLU A 515 -17.10 -20.42 1.78
N GLN A 516 -17.71 -19.23 1.73
CA GLN A 516 -19.10 -19.05 1.31
C GLN A 516 -19.30 -19.40 -0.18
N ALA A 517 -18.41 -18.93 -1.06
CA ALA A 517 -18.48 -19.21 -2.49
C ALA A 517 -18.35 -20.72 -2.78
N VAL A 518 -17.42 -21.40 -2.11
CA VAL A 518 -17.25 -22.85 -2.21
C VAL A 518 -18.47 -23.60 -1.67
N ALA A 519 -19.08 -23.11 -0.59
CA ALA A 519 -20.32 -23.69 -0.07
C ALA A 519 -21.51 -23.54 -1.03
N GLN A 520 -21.50 -22.52 -1.90
CA GLN A 520 -22.47 -22.35 -3.00
C GLN A 520 -22.13 -23.17 -4.25
N GLY A 521 -21.01 -23.90 -4.26
CA GLY A 521 -20.63 -24.82 -5.33
C GLY A 521 -19.57 -24.31 -6.30
N MET A 522 -18.99 -23.13 -6.10
CA MET A 522 -17.84 -22.68 -6.88
C MET A 522 -16.59 -23.49 -6.53
N SER A 523 -15.77 -23.82 -7.52
CA SER A 523 -14.39 -24.22 -7.26
C SER A 523 -13.56 -23.02 -6.78
N THR A 524 -12.45 -23.30 -6.08
CA THR A 524 -11.51 -22.26 -5.64
C THR A 524 -10.99 -21.44 -6.82
N ASP A 525 -10.71 -22.07 -7.96
CA ASP A 525 -10.19 -21.39 -9.15
C ASP A 525 -11.24 -20.49 -9.82
N GLU A 526 -12.51 -20.93 -9.85
CA GLU A 526 -13.64 -20.09 -10.28
C GLU A 526 -13.81 -18.88 -9.37
N PHE A 527 -13.71 -19.09 -8.05
CA PHE A 527 -13.76 -18.00 -7.08
C PHE A 527 -12.64 -16.98 -7.31
N HIS A 528 -11.39 -17.41 -7.46
CA HIS A 528 -10.25 -16.50 -7.69
C HIS A 528 -10.42 -15.69 -8.97
N ARG A 529 -10.77 -16.35 -10.09
CA ARG A 529 -10.98 -15.66 -11.36
C ARG A 529 -12.11 -14.63 -11.27
N LYS A 530 -13.25 -15.01 -10.69
CA LYS A 530 -14.42 -14.13 -10.54
C LYS A 530 -14.12 -12.95 -9.61
N ALA A 531 -13.50 -13.20 -8.46
CA ALA A 531 -13.23 -12.14 -7.49
C ALA A 531 -12.20 -11.14 -8.01
N LEU A 532 -11.12 -11.61 -8.64
CA LEU A 532 -10.08 -10.73 -9.19
C LEU A 532 -10.54 -9.94 -10.42
N SER A 533 -11.50 -10.44 -11.20
CA SER A 533 -12.00 -9.72 -12.38
C SER A 533 -12.73 -8.41 -12.04
N PHE A 534 -13.22 -8.25 -10.80
CA PHE A 534 -13.90 -7.02 -10.38
C PHE A 534 -12.95 -5.85 -10.09
N GLY A 535 -11.64 -6.08 -10.05
CA GLY A 535 -10.68 -5.06 -9.60
C GLY A 535 -10.83 -4.72 -8.13
N SER A 536 -10.20 -3.63 -7.67
CA SER A 536 -10.23 -3.25 -6.26
C SER A 536 -11.56 -2.62 -5.85
N MET A 537 -12.09 -3.03 -4.70
CA MET A 537 -13.33 -2.49 -4.13
C MET A 537 -13.47 -2.83 -2.63
N PRO A 538 -14.39 -2.20 -1.88
CA PRO A 538 -14.72 -2.64 -0.52
C PRO A 538 -15.13 -4.12 -0.44
N MET A 539 -14.70 -4.81 0.63
CA MET A 539 -14.91 -6.26 0.77
C MET A 539 -16.39 -6.66 0.81
N ASP A 540 -17.27 -5.84 1.40
CA ASP A 540 -18.71 -6.14 1.45
C ASP A 540 -19.35 -6.07 0.05
N MET A 541 -18.91 -5.13 -0.79
CA MET A 541 -19.35 -5.02 -2.18
C MET A 541 -18.83 -6.20 -3.01
N LEU A 542 -17.55 -6.58 -2.83
CA LEU A 542 -16.99 -7.76 -3.48
C LEU A 542 -17.77 -9.02 -3.08
N ALA A 543 -18.06 -9.20 -1.79
CA ALA A 543 -18.80 -10.34 -1.29
C ALA A 543 -20.19 -10.42 -1.91
N HIS A 544 -20.89 -9.28 -2.03
CA HIS A 544 -22.17 -9.20 -2.70
C HIS A 544 -22.06 -9.59 -4.19
N ALA A 545 -21.10 -9.03 -4.93
CA ALA A 545 -20.91 -9.30 -6.35
C ALA A 545 -20.51 -10.76 -6.64
N VAL A 546 -19.72 -11.37 -5.75
CA VAL A 546 -19.31 -12.77 -5.88
C VAL A 546 -20.45 -13.73 -5.52
N LEU A 547 -21.20 -13.48 -4.45
CA LEU A 547 -22.20 -14.42 -3.92
C LEU A 547 -23.61 -14.26 -4.50
N SER A 548 -23.89 -13.14 -5.15
CA SER A 548 -25.17 -12.93 -5.84
C SER A 548 -25.10 -13.66 -7.19
N HIS A 549 -25.85 -14.76 -7.26
CA HIS A 549 -26.02 -15.61 -8.43
C HIS A 549 -27.50 -15.75 -8.78
#